data_AF-A0A527VF72-F1
#
_entry.id   AF-A0A527VF72-F1
#
_cell.length_a   1.000
_cell.length_b   1.000
_cell.length_c   1.000
_cell.angle_alpha   90.00
_cell.angle_beta   90.00
_cell.angle_gamma   90.00
#
_symmetry.space_group_name_H-M   'P 1'
#
loop_
_entity.id
_entity.type
_entity.pdbx_description
1 polymer ?
#
loop_
_entity_poly.entity_id
_entity_poly.type
_entity_poly.pdbx_seq_one_letter_code
_entity_poly.pdbx_strand_id
1 'polypeptide(L)'
;MAPSKSRSASPLRAPLQTVPPLRNSPFPATETRTRHSHRTGTTMKTSARFGILSALAAVTPSLAFAHSGGAHVHGFFAGLEHPLFGMDHLLAMVAVGMIGARAGGRSIVPVPLSFVSAMVAGAFLGMAGIGLPSLETGIALSLVVFGAMVGLARPLPLAAAAALTALFGLFHGNAHGLESPESAGGIAYAAGFMLATSMLHAIGILSAVKLAMAAQAF
;
A
#
# COMPACT_ATOMS: atom_id res chain seq x y z
N MET A 1 55.94 58.29 -16.50
CA MET A 1 56.82 57.63 -15.51
C MET A 1 56.83 56.14 -15.85
N ALA A 2 57.99 55.46 -15.72
CA ALA A 2 58.29 54.08 -16.17
C ALA A 2 58.48 53.85 -17.71
N PRO A 3 59.61 53.26 -18.16
CA PRO A 3 59.88 52.92 -19.58
C PRO A 3 60.20 51.42 -19.87
N SER A 4 60.01 51.03 -21.14
CA SER A 4 60.79 50.09 -21.99
C SER A 4 61.60 48.90 -21.42
N LYS A 5 61.34 47.69 -21.96
CA LYS A 5 62.25 46.64 -22.53
C LYS A 5 61.45 45.32 -22.68
N SER A 6 61.32 44.57 -23.78
CA SER A 6 62.17 44.14 -24.93
C SER A 6 62.86 42.77 -24.77
N ARG A 7 62.89 41.97 -25.86
CA ARG A 7 63.64 40.71 -26.10
C ARG A 7 63.08 39.44 -25.40
N SER A 8 63.32 38.19 -25.84
CA SER A 8 64.03 37.67 -27.02
C SER A 8 63.38 36.37 -27.55
N ALA A 9 63.57 36.14 -28.85
CA ALA A 9 63.23 34.96 -29.62
C ALA A 9 64.16 33.74 -29.40
N SER A 10 63.60 32.53 -29.63
CA SER A 10 64.24 31.34 -30.26
C SER A 10 65.40 30.64 -29.49
N PRO A 11 65.95 29.46 -29.90
CA PRO A 11 65.66 28.62 -31.10
C PRO A 11 65.76 27.06 -30.96
N LEU A 12 65.56 26.37 -32.10
CA LEU A 12 66.33 25.20 -32.63
C LEU A 12 66.07 23.72 -32.23
N ARG A 13 65.98 22.91 -33.32
CA ARG A 13 66.47 21.51 -33.56
C ARG A 13 65.62 20.27 -33.21
N ALA A 14 65.18 19.59 -34.29
CA ALA A 14 65.09 18.11 -34.40
C ALA A 14 66.52 17.51 -34.55
N PRO A 15 66.75 16.16 -34.50
CA PRO A 15 66.51 15.29 -35.68
C PRO A 15 66.33 13.75 -35.44
N LEU A 16 66.11 12.98 -36.55
CA LEU A 16 66.42 11.53 -36.80
C LEU A 16 65.68 10.43 -35.97
N GLN A 17 64.96 9.50 -36.62
CA GLN A 17 65.35 8.08 -36.93
C GLN A 17 65.73 7.24 -35.70
N THR A 18 65.18 6.03 -35.43
CA THR A 18 65.42 4.77 -36.19
C THR A 18 64.41 3.62 -35.87
N VAL A 19 64.53 2.51 -36.63
CA VAL A 19 63.79 1.20 -36.62
C VAL A 19 64.86 0.11 -36.92
N PRO A 20 64.90 -1.14 -36.39
CA PRO A 20 63.83 -2.14 -36.07
C PRO A 20 63.99 -2.72 -34.62
N PRO A 21 63.66 -3.99 -34.19
CA PRO A 21 63.01 -5.14 -34.86
C PRO A 21 61.97 -5.99 -34.06
N LEU A 22 61.35 -6.93 -34.78
CA LEU A 22 60.67 -8.12 -34.24
C LEU A 22 61.70 -9.12 -33.67
N ARG A 23 61.55 -9.57 -32.41
CA ARG A 23 62.02 -10.91 -32.00
C ARG A 23 61.37 -11.48 -30.74
N ASN A 24 60.96 -12.73 -30.86
CA ASN A 24 60.43 -13.64 -29.84
C ASN A 24 61.22 -13.64 -28.50
N SER A 25 60.50 -13.69 -27.38
CA SER A 25 60.97 -14.22 -26.10
C SER A 25 60.41 -15.65 -25.87
N PRO A 26 61.19 -16.57 -25.28
CA PRO A 26 60.75 -17.95 -25.04
C PRO A 26 60.05 -18.15 -23.68
N PHE A 27 59.39 -19.32 -23.55
CA PHE A 27 58.90 -20.06 -22.37
C PHE A 27 59.54 -19.75 -20.99
N PRO A 28 58.87 -20.00 -19.83
CA PRO A 28 58.02 -21.18 -19.59
C PRO A 28 56.73 -20.99 -18.75
N ALA A 29 56.07 -22.13 -18.46
CA ALA A 29 54.78 -22.23 -17.76
C ALA A 29 54.90 -22.36 -16.23
N THR A 30 53.89 -21.86 -15.51
CA THR A 30 53.48 -22.26 -14.14
C THR A 30 52.09 -21.65 -13.92
N GLU A 31 50.99 -22.38 -14.11
CA GLU A 31 50.31 -23.26 -13.15
C GLU A 31 49.54 -22.53 -12.02
N THR A 32 48.35 -23.04 -11.66
CA THR A 32 47.42 -22.56 -10.60
C THR A 32 46.93 -21.09 -10.72
N ARG A 33 45.63 -20.79 -10.81
CA ARG A 33 44.57 -21.23 -9.89
C ARG A 33 43.19 -20.84 -10.45
N THR A 34 42.32 -21.82 -10.68
CA THR A 34 40.91 -21.58 -11.02
C THR A 34 40.20 -20.89 -9.85
N ARG A 35 39.84 -19.60 -10.02
CA ARG A 35 39.10 -18.84 -9.01
C ARG A 35 37.62 -19.23 -9.09
N HIS A 36 37.24 -20.31 -8.40
CA HIS A 36 35.84 -20.75 -8.33
C HIS A 36 34.99 -19.66 -7.65
N SER A 37 34.11 -19.04 -8.43
CA SER A 37 33.20 -18.01 -7.94
C SER A 37 32.02 -18.68 -7.23
N HIS A 38 32.03 -18.67 -5.90
CA HIS A 38 30.84 -18.97 -5.12
C HIS A 38 29.80 -17.86 -5.36
N ARG A 39 28.80 -18.13 -6.19
CA ARG A 39 27.61 -17.29 -6.32
C ARG A 39 26.43 -18.00 -5.65
N THR A 40 26.14 -17.62 -4.41
CA THR A 40 25.03 -18.12 -3.60
C THR A 40 23.68 -17.72 -4.21
N GLY A 41 23.02 -18.67 -4.88
CA GLY A 41 21.68 -18.53 -5.43
C GLY A 41 20.58 -18.92 -4.43
N THR A 42 20.10 -17.92 -3.71
CA THR A 42 18.77 -17.80 -3.03
C THR A 42 17.88 -19.04 -2.86
N THR A 43 17.61 -19.33 -1.59
CA THR A 43 16.56 -20.16 -0.99
C THR A 43 15.14 -19.93 -1.57
N MET A 44 14.43 -21.00 -1.96
CA MET A 44 12.94 -21.02 -2.05
C MET A 44 12.36 -22.44 -1.87
N LYS A 45 12.15 -22.90 -0.62
CA LYS A 45 11.34 -24.10 -0.30
C LYS A 45 10.62 -24.01 1.07
N THR A 46 9.71 -23.05 1.22
CA THR A 46 8.84 -22.91 2.41
C THR A 46 7.35 -22.73 2.11
N SER A 47 6.95 -22.51 0.86
CA SER A 47 5.56 -22.28 0.45
C SER A 47 4.66 -23.53 0.50
N ALA A 48 5.21 -24.75 0.36
CA ALA A 48 4.42 -25.98 0.22
C ALA A 48 3.72 -26.47 1.50
N ARG A 49 4.08 -25.95 2.69
CA ARG A 49 3.49 -26.41 3.98
C ARG A 49 2.28 -25.58 4.44
N PHE A 50 2.07 -24.39 3.89
CA PHE A 50 0.93 -23.53 4.27
C PHE A 50 -0.40 -23.98 3.66
N GLY A 51 -0.41 -24.57 2.47
CA GLY A 51 -1.66 -24.92 1.77
C GLY A 51 -2.53 -25.94 2.50
N ILE A 52 -1.94 -26.95 3.16
CA ILE A 52 -2.68 -28.00 3.86
C ILE A 52 -3.32 -27.48 5.16
N LEU A 53 -2.65 -26.55 5.86
CA LEU A 53 -3.21 -25.91 7.05
C LEU A 53 -4.34 -24.93 6.69
N SER A 54 -4.22 -24.21 5.57
CA SER A 54 -5.29 -23.33 5.07
C SER A 54 -6.56 -24.11 4.69
N ALA A 55 -6.42 -25.30 4.09
CA ALA A 55 -7.57 -26.14 3.72
C ALA A 55 -8.38 -26.63 4.94
N LEU A 56 -7.71 -26.92 6.06
CA LEU A 56 -8.38 -27.37 7.30
C LEU A 56 -9.04 -26.21 8.06
N ALA A 57 -8.50 -24.99 7.96
CA ALA A 57 -9.10 -23.78 8.53
C ALA A 57 -10.34 -23.29 7.77
N ALA A 58 -10.49 -23.63 6.48
CA ALA A 58 -11.61 -23.21 5.65
C ALA A 58 -12.95 -23.92 5.99
N VAL A 59 -12.91 -25.05 6.71
CA VAL A 59 -14.08 -25.91 6.97
C VAL A 59 -14.63 -25.73 8.41
N THR A 60 -13.91 -25.01 9.29
CA THR A 60 -14.21 -24.94 10.73
C THR A 60 -15.19 -23.86 11.22
N PRO A 61 -15.56 -22.76 10.51
CA PRO A 61 -16.29 -21.67 11.17
C PRO A 61 -17.77 -21.97 11.45
N SER A 62 -18.42 -22.89 10.73
CA SER A 62 -19.88 -23.08 10.81
C SER A 62 -20.38 -23.91 11.99
N LEU A 63 -19.53 -24.69 12.66
CA LEU A 63 -19.96 -25.62 13.74
C LEU A 63 -19.71 -25.09 15.16
N ALA A 64 -18.93 -24.02 15.34
CA ALA A 64 -18.61 -23.47 16.66
C ALA A 64 -19.65 -22.46 17.21
N PHE A 65 -20.49 -21.88 16.36
CA PHE A 65 -21.41 -20.78 16.71
C PHE A 65 -22.86 -21.22 16.99
N ALA A 66 -23.12 -22.51 17.24
CA ALA A 66 -24.48 -23.01 17.49
C ALA A 66 -25.12 -22.55 18.83
N HIS A 67 -24.36 -21.85 19.69
CA HIS A 67 -24.81 -21.36 21.01
C HIS A 67 -24.42 -19.88 21.29
N SER A 68 -24.06 -19.09 20.28
CA SER A 68 -23.77 -17.65 20.49
C SER A 68 -25.05 -16.86 20.80
N GLY A 69 -24.95 -15.88 21.70
CA GLY A 69 -26.08 -15.31 22.43
C GLY A 69 -27.04 -14.41 21.65
N GLY A 70 -27.93 -14.98 20.85
CA GLY A 70 -29.09 -14.29 20.29
C GLY A 70 -28.78 -13.23 19.22
N ALA A 71 -29.83 -12.63 18.65
CA ALA A 71 -29.75 -11.79 17.45
C ALA A 71 -28.75 -10.64 17.55
N HIS A 72 -28.64 -9.98 18.71
CA HIS A 72 -27.72 -8.85 18.90
C HIS A 72 -26.24 -9.26 18.87
N VAL A 73 -25.86 -10.39 19.47
CA VAL A 73 -24.47 -10.86 19.47
C VAL A 73 -24.10 -11.34 18.06
N HIS A 74 -24.98 -12.09 17.41
CA HIS A 74 -24.81 -12.48 16.01
C HIS A 74 -24.69 -11.28 15.08
N GLY A 75 -25.54 -10.25 15.24
CA GLY A 75 -25.47 -9.01 14.46
C GLY A 75 -24.14 -8.27 14.63
N PHE A 76 -23.65 -8.13 15.87
CA PHE A 76 -22.36 -7.50 16.14
C PHE A 76 -21.19 -8.24 15.48
N PHE A 77 -21.11 -9.56 15.61
CA PHE A 77 -20.05 -10.34 14.97
C PHE A 77 -20.16 -10.29 13.45
N ALA A 78 -21.35 -10.40 12.86
CA ALA A 78 -21.54 -10.24 11.42
C ALA A 78 -21.06 -8.86 10.92
N GLY A 79 -21.36 -7.79 11.66
CA GLY A 79 -20.88 -6.44 11.34
C GLY A 79 -19.35 -6.29 11.47
N LEU A 80 -18.73 -6.99 12.42
CA LEU A 80 -17.28 -6.99 12.61
C LEU A 80 -16.56 -7.82 11.55
N GLU A 81 -17.12 -8.94 11.14
CA GLU A 81 -16.55 -9.85 10.13
C GLU A 81 -16.65 -9.26 8.71
N HIS A 82 -17.73 -8.53 8.39
CA HIS A 82 -17.98 -8.05 7.02
C HIS A 82 -16.83 -7.19 6.44
N PRO A 83 -16.30 -6.13 7.11
CA PRO A 83 -15.14 -5.38 6.61
C PRO A 83 -13.83 -6.17 6.56
N LEU A 84 -13.72 -7.25 7.34
CA LEU A 84 -12.49 -8.04 7.45
C LEU A 84 -12.39 -9.10 6.34
N PHE A 85 -13.53 -9.60 5.85
CA PHE A 85 -13.58 -10.62 4.79
C PHE A 85 -14.03 -10.08 3.44
N GLY A 86 -14.73 -8.93 3.38
CA GLY A 86 -14.94 -8.18 2.14
C GLY A 86 -13.63 -7.55 1.65
N MET A 87 -13.05 -8.08 0.55
CA MET A 87 -11.75 -7.60 0.05
C MET A 87 -11.77 -6.13 -0.39
N ASP A 88 -12.87 -5.70 -0.98
CA ASP A 88 -13.17 -4.32 -1.34
C ASP A 88 -13.21 -3.40 -0.12
N HIS A 89 -13.92 -3.82 0.93
CA HIS A 89 -14.01 -3.08 2.19
C HIS A 89 -12.65 -3.02 2.89
N LEU A 90 -11.96 -4.16 3.05
CA LEU A 90 -10.62 -4.22 3.64
C LEU A 90 -9.63 -3.30 2.93
N LEU A 91 -9.57 -3.36 1.60
CA LEU A 91 -8.68 -2.52 0.79
C LEU A 91 -9.05 -1.04 0.91
N ALA A 92 -10.34 -0.69 0.83
CA ALA A 92 -10.81 0.69 0.99
C ALA A 92 -10.49 1.25 2.38
N MET A 93 -10.81 0.52 3.46
CA MET A 93 -10.61 1.00 4.83
C MET A 93 -9.13 1.20 5.14
N VAL A 94 -8.27 0.26 4.75
CA VAL A 94 -6.82 0.40 4.90
C VAL A 94 -6.30 1.57 4.06
N ALA A 95 -6.75 1.72 2.80
CA ALA A 95 -6.33 2.82 1.94
C ALA A 95 -6.75 4.19 2.48
N VAL A 96 -7.97 4.36 3.01
CA VAL A 96 -8.44 5.59 3.66
C VAL A 96 -7.54 5.98 4.84
N GLY A 97 -7.16 5.00 5.67
CA GLY A 97 -6.18 5.22 6.74
C GLY A 97 -4.82 5.67 6.22
N MET A 98 -4.30 5.01 5.18
CA MET A 98 -3.06 5.40 4.53
C MET A 98 -3.13 6.81 3.92
N ILE A 99 -4.23 7.17 3.24
CA ILE A 99 -4.46 8.50 2.65
C ILE A 99 -4.43 9.57 3.75
N GLY A 100 -5.16 9.35 4.85
CA GLY A 100 -5.20 10.26 5.99
C GLY A 100 -3.82 10.50 6.60
N ALA A 101 -3.00 9.46 6.76
CA ALA A 101 -1.62 9.59 7.24
C ALA A 101 -0.67 10.24 6.21
N ARG A 102 -0.77 9.89 4.92
CA ARG A 102 0.10 10.40 3.85
C ARG A 102 -0.10 11.88 3.54
N ALA A 103 -1.31 12.43 3.77
CA ALA A 103 -1.56 13.87 3.61
C ALA A 103 -0.94 14.73 4.75
N GLY A 104 -0.47 14.11 5.84
CA GLY A 104 0.35 14.73 6.87
C GLY A 104 -0.36 15.65 7.87
N GLY A 105 0.23 15.79 9.05
CA GLY A 105 -0.19 16.74 10.08
C GLY A 105 -1.66 16.56 10.49
N ARG A 106 -2.52 17.53 10.14
CA ARG A 106 -3.92 17.57 10.57
C ARG A 106 -4.82 16.57 9.83
N SER A 107 -4.40 15.95 8.73
CA SER A 107 -5.27 15.09 7.88
C SER A 107 -5.59 13.71 8.46
N ILE A 108 -4.79 13.24 9.42
CA ILE A 108 -4.83 11.88 9.98
C ILE A 108 -6.15 11.51 10.66
N VAL A 109 -6.90 12.50 11.16
CA VAL A 109 -8.24 12.35 11.76
C VAL A 109 -9.38 12.68 10.77
N PRO A 110 -9.43 13.86 10.11
CA PRO A 110 -10.58 14.28 9.31
C PRO A 110 -10.82 13.43 8.07
N VAL A 111 -9.80 12.78 7.48
CA VAL A 111 -10.01 11.92 6.30
C VAL A 111 -10.70 10.60 6.66
N PRO A 112 -10.23 9.80 7.65
CA PRO A 112 -11.02 8.68 8.18
C PRO A 112 -12.40 9.10 8.71
N LEU A 113 -12.48 10.25 9.40
CA LEU A 113 -13.75 10.73 9.93
C LEU A 113 -14.75 11.08 8.83
N SER A 114 -14.33 11.75 7.75
CA SER A 114 -15.22 12.08 6.62
C SER A 114 -15.75 10.83 5.92
N PHE A 115 -14.91 9.79 5.81
CA PHE A 115 -15.32 8.49 5.29
C PHE A 115 -16.39 7.82 6.18
N VAL A 116 -16.13 7.70 7.49
CA VAL A 116 -17.07 7.09 8.45
C VAL A 116 -18.38 7.88 8.54
N SER A 117 -18.33 9.21 8.59
CA SER A 117 -19.55 10.05 8.64
C SER A 117 -20.39 9.89 7.38
N ALA A 118 -19.77 9.86 6.19
CA ALA A 118 -20.51 9.67 4.94
C ALA A 118 -21.03 8.24 4.79
N MET A 119 -20.30 7.23 5.28
CA MET A 119 -20.79 5.85 5.34
C MET A 119 -22.02 5.71 6.23
N VAL A 120 -22.02 6.31 7.42
CA VAL A 120 -23.20 6.31 8.30
C VAL A 120 -24.40 6.97 7.60
N ALA A 121 -24.19 8.09 6.91
CA ALA A 121 -25.24 8.72 6.10
C ALA A 121 -25.73 7.80 4.95
N GLY A 122 -24.80 7.14 4.24
CA GLY A 122 -25.12 6.19 3.16
C GLY A 122 -25.94 5.01 3.67
N ALA A 123 -25.59 4.46 4.83
CA ALA A 123 -26.31 3.38 5.48
C ALA A 123 -27.74 3.80 5.87
N PHE A 124 -27.95 5.02 6.36
CA PHE A 124 -29.30 5.55 6.57
C PHE A 124 -30.10 5.67 5.27
N LEU A 125 -29.49 6.10 4.16
CA LEU A 125 -30.16 6.09 2.84
C LEU A 125 -30.52 4.66 2.42
N GLY A 126 -29.62 3.70 2.58
CA GLY A 126 -29.84 2.31 2.19
C GLY A 126 -30.95 1.65 3.01
N MET A 127 -30.94 1.83 4.33
CA MET A 127 -32.01 1.35 5.22
C MET A 127 -33.37 2.01 4.95
N ALA A 128 -33.38 3.22 4.37
CA ALA A 128 -34.58 3.88 3.89
C ALA A 128 -35.04 3.40 2.49
N GLY A 129 -34.39 2.38 1.92
CA GLY A 129 -34.65 1.86 0.56
C GLY A 129 -34.14 2.76 -0.58
N ILE A 130 -33.37 3.80 -0.27
CA ILE A 130 -32.85 4.75 -1.26
C ILE A 130 -31.48 4.26 -1.75
N GLY A 131 -31.49 3.41 -2.77
CA GLY A 131 -30.27 2.95 -3.43
C GLY A 131 -29.64 4.02 -4.32
N LEU A 132 -28.31 4.15 -4.26
CA LEU A 132 -27.54 5.00 -5.17
C LEU A 132 -27.44 4.36 -6.57
N PRO A 133 -27.40 5.16 -7.65
CA PRO A 133 -27.19 4.65 -8.99
C PRO A 133 -25.78 4.04 -9.12
N SER A 134 -25.67 2.90 -9.80
CA SER A 134 -24.40 2.23 -10.12
C SER A 134 -23.52 1.90 -8.89
N LEU A 135 -24.13 1.42 -7.80
CA LEU A 135 -23.47 1.07 -6.54
C LEU A 135 -22.16 0.28 -6.71
N GLU A 136 -22.20 -0.87 -7.39
CA GLU A 136 -21.04 -1.73 -7.65
C GLU A 136 -19.93 -0.97 -8.39
N THR A 137 -20.29 -0.11 -9.35
CA THR A 137 -19.32 0.70 -10.10
C THR A 137 -18.69 1.77 -9.21
N GLY A 138 -19.46 2.38 -8.30
CA GLY A 138 -18.96 3.32 -7.30
C GLY A 138 -17.98 2.66 -6.32
N ILE A 139 -18.28 1.47 -5.84
CA ILE A 139 -17.40 0.67 -4.98
C ILE A 139 -16.13 0.27 -5.73
N ALA A 140 -16.24 -0.27 -6.95
CA ALA A 140 -15.08 -0.62 -7.77
C ALA A 140 -14.18 0.61 -8.09
N LEU A 141 -14.80 1.75 -8.42
CA LEU A 141 -14.08 3.00 -8.68
C LEU A 141 -13.36 3.51 -7.42
N SER A 142 -13.92 3.29 -6.23
CA SER A 142 -13.26 3.67 -4.96
C SER A 142 -11.89 3.01 -4.81
N LEU A 143 -11.76 1.73 -5.19
CA LEU A 143 -10.51 0.98 -5.10
C LEU A 143 -9.47 1.53 -6.08
N VAL A 144 -9.88 1.89 -7.30
CA VAL A 144 -9.01 2.51 -8.31
C VAL A 144 -8.52 3.89 -7.83
N VAL A 145 -9.43 4.73 -7.33
CA VAL A 145 -9.10 6.10 -6.89
C VAL A 145 -8.25 6.09 -5.63
N PHE A 146 -8.62 5.31 -4.60
CA PHE A 146 -7.82 5.18 -3.38
C PHE A 146 -6.47 4.52 -3.65
N GLY A 147 -6.43 3.49 -4.49
CA GLY A 147 -5.19 2.87 -4.96
C GLY A 147 -4.26 3.85 -5.67
N ALA A 148 -4.80 4.71 -6.54
CA ALA A 148 -4.04 5.77 -7.19
C ALA A 148 -3.54 6.83 -6.19
N MET A 149 -4.39 7.27 -5.25
CA MET A 149 -4.02 8.25 -4.20
C MET A 149 -2.91 7.72 -3.29
N VAL A 150 -2.94 6.43 -2.93
CA VAL A 150 -1.89 5.80 -2.13
C VAL A 150 -0.62 5.55 -2.97
N GLY A 151 -0.77 5.06 -4.21
CA GLY A 151 0.32 4.61 -5.07
C GLY A 151 1.13 5.73 -5.73
N LEU A 152 0.49 6.82 -6.18
CA LEU A 152 1.16 7.94 -6.83
C LEU A 152 2.03 8.78 -5.89
N ALA A 153 1.97 8.51 -4.58
CA ALA A 153 2.78 9.13 -3.53
C ALA A 153 2.66 10.67 -3.40
N ARG A 154 1.76 11.32 -4.14
CA ARG A 154 1.49 12.76 -4.11
C ARG A 154 0.27 13.04 -3.22
N PRO A 155 0.43 13.69 -2.05
CA PRO A 155 -0.71 14.01 -1.19
C PRO A 155 -1.64 15.02 -1.88
N LEU A 156 -2.95 14.76 -1.83
CA LEU A 156 -3.95 15.74 -2.24
C LEU A 156 -4.16 16.81 -1.15
N PRO A 157 -4.66 18.01 -1.50
CA PRO A 157 -5.19 18.95 -0.52
C PRO A 157 -6.24 18.28 0.38
N LEU A 158 -6.23 18.60 1.67
CA LEU A 158 -7.10 17.95 2.67
C LEU A 158 -8.58 17.93 2.24
N ALA A 159 -9.10 19.05 1.72
CA ALA A 159 -10.49 19.15 1.25
C ALA A 159 -10.80 18.14 0.12
N ALA A 160 -9.87 17.93 -0.82
CA ALA A 160 -10.05 16.97 -1.92
C ALA A 160 -9.97 15.52 -1.42
N ALA A 161 -9.04 15.21 -0.51
CA ALA A 161 -8.94 13.89 0.11
C ALA A 161 -10.21 13.56 0.93
N ALA A 162 -10.69 14.49 1.74
CA ALA A 162 -11.90 14.34 2.54
C ALA A 162 -13.16 14.23 1.66
N ALA A 163 -13.26 15.01 0.57
CA ALA A 163 -14.40 14.93 -0.35
C ALA A 163 -14.46 13.60 -1.12
N LEU A 164 -13.31 13.11 -1.62
CA LEU A 164 -13.26 11.81 -2.31
C LEU A 164 -13.55 10.64 -1.36
N THR A 165 -13.00 10.68 -0.14
CA THR A 165 -13.29 9.64 0.86
C THR A 165 -14.73 9.70 1.35
N ALA A 166 -15.31 10.87 1.57
CA ALA A 166 -16.73 11.01 1.87
C ALA A 166 -17.62 10.47 0.73
N LEU A 167 -17.30 10.82 -0.53
CA LEU A 167 -18.06 10.34 -1.70
C LEU A 167 -18.12 8.81 -1.73
N PHE A 168 -16.98 8.13 -1.69
CA PHE A 168 -16.99 6.66 -1.75
C PHE A 168 -17.45 6.00 -0.45
N GLY A 169 -17.27 6.64 0.71
CA GLY A 169 -17.85 6.20 1.97
C GLY A 169 -19.38 6.13 1.89
N LEU A 170 -20.02 7.10 1.23
CA LEU A 170 -21.46 7.09 0.97
C LEU A 170 -21.91 5.85 0.16
N PHE A 171 -21.15 5.45 -0.87
CA PHE A 171 -21.44 4.25 -1.66
C PHE A 171 -21.30 2.95 -0.86
N HIS A 172 -20.20 2.80 -0.11
CA HIS A 172 -19.98 1.64 0.78
C HIS A 172 -21.09 1.53 1.84
N GLY A 173 -21.39 2.65 2.51
CA GLY A 173 -22.47 2.71 3.49
C GLY A 173 -23.84 2.37 2.90
N ASN A 174 -24.14 2.85 1.69
CA ASN A 174 -25.43 2.63 1.06
C ASN A 174 -25.66 1.15 0.68
N ALA A 175 -24.64 0.45 0.17
CA ALA A 175 -24.72 -0.99 -0.05
C ALA A 175 -25.07 -1.74 1.25
N HIS A 176 -24.36 -1.46 2.34
CA HIS A 176 -24.65 -2.09 3.64
C HIS A 176 -25.99 -1.70 4.24
N GLY A 177 -26.47 -0.48 4.00
CA GLY A 177 -27.80 -0.06 4.42
C GLY A 177 -28.90 -0.86 3.73
N LEU A 178 -28.72 -1.22 2.46
CA LEU A 178 -29.65 -2.04 1.68
C LEU A 178 -29.55 -3.54 2.06
N GLU A 179 -28.36 -4.01 2.42
CA GLU A 179 -28.10 -5.43 2.73
C GLU A 179 -28.30 -5.78 4.22
N SER A 180 -28.33 -4.78 5.11
CA SER A 180 -28.45 -4.97 6.57
C SER A 180 -29.72 -5.75 6.92
N PRO A 181 -29.63 -6.98 7.48
CA PRO A 181 -30.83 -7.77 7.78
C PRO A 181 -31.68 -7.09 8.84
N GLU A 182 -32.98 -6.90 8.56
CA GLU A 182 -33.95 -6.35 9.53
C GLU A 182 -33.93 -7.10 10.88
N SER A 183 -33.66 -8.41 10.84
CA SER A 183 -33.61 -9.31 11.98
C SER A 183 -32.29 -9.30 12.77
N ALA A 184 -31.20 -8.74 12.24
CA ALA A 184 -29.88 -8.77 12.90
C ALA A 184 -29.72 -7.72 14.02
N GLY A 185 -30.75 -6.90 14.28
CA GLY A 185 -30.69 -5.79 15.20
C GLY A 185 -29.66 -4.76 14.76
N GLY A 186 -29.92 -4.06 13.64
CA GLY A 186 -28.95 -3.29 12.85
C GLY A 186 -28.02 -2.33 13.60
N ILE A 187 -28.39 -1.86 14.81
CA ILE A 187 -27.50 -1.09 15.69
C ILE A 187 -26.27 -1.92 16.11
N ALA A 188 -26.44 -3.21 16.43
CA ALA A 188 -25.35 -4.10 16.80
C ALA A 188 -24.41 -4.37 15.61
N TYR A 189 -24.99 -4.62 14.43
CA TYR A 189 -24.26 -4.73 13.16
C TYR A 189 -23.44 -3.46 12.89
N ALA A 190 -24.08 -2.28 12.93
CA ALA A 190 -23.41 -1.00 12.73
C ALA A 190 -22.28 -0.77 13.76
N ALA A 191 -22.46 -1.16 15.02
CA ALA A 191 -21.42 -1.04 16.04
C ALA A 191 -20.19 -1.94 15.75
N GLY A 192 -20.41 -3.20 15.37
CA GLY A 192 -19.33 -4.11 14.95
C GLY A 192 -18.62 -3.59 13.69
N PHE A 193 -19.39 -3.09 12.73
CA PHE A 193 -18.90 -2.53 11.48
C PHE A 193 -18.04 -1.28 11.68
N MET A 194 -18.50 -0.33 12.50
CA MET A 194 -17.76 0.89 12.82
C MET A 194 -16.47 0.57 13.60
N LEU A 195 -16.48 -0.44 14.46
CA LEU A 195 -15.28 -0.91 15.16
C LEU A 195 -14.25 -1.49 14.19
N ALA A 196 -14.66 -2.44 13.34
CA ALA A 196 -13.78 -3.05 12.34
C ALA A 196 -13.22 -2.03 11.35
N THR A 197 -14.06 -1.11 10.86
CA THR A 197 -13.66 0.03 10.01
C THR A 197 -12.61 0.91 10.69
N SER A 198 -12.84 1.29 11.96
CA SER A 198 -11.90 2.10 12.73
C SER A 198 -10.56 1.40 12.95
N MET A 199 -10.57 0.08 13.19
CA MET A 199 -9.35 -0.74 13.31
C MET A 199 -8.59 -0.80 11.98
N LEU A 200 -9.28 -1.00 10.85
CA LEU A 200 -8.66 -1.03 9.52
C LEU A 200 -8.07 0.34 9.11
N HIS A 201 -8.76 1.45 9.43
CA HIS A 201 -8.19 2.80 9.27
C HIS A 201 -6.91 2.97 10.12
N ALA A 202 -6.91 2.52 11.37
CA ALA A 202 -5.73 2.57 12.23
C ALA A 202 -4.56 1.72 11.70
N ILE A 203 -4.84 0.53 11.14
CA ILE A 203 -3.85 -0.33 10.46
C ILE A 203 -3.26 0.40 9.23
N GLY A 204 -4.10 1.05 8.43
CA GLY A 204 -3.66 1.86 7.29
C GLY A 204 -2.76 3.03 7.70
N ILE A 205 -3.17 3.78 8.73
CA ILE A 205 -2.38 4.88 9.31
C ILE A 205 -1.01 4.35 9.77
N LEU A 206 -0.98 3.29 10.58
CA LEU A 206 0.25 2.72 11.11
C LEU A 206 1.18 2.21 10.01
N SER A 207 0.62 1.61 8.96
CA SER A 207 1.38 1.12 7.80
C SER A 207 2.03 2.27 7.03
N ALA A 208 1.29 3.35 6.76
CA ALA A 208 1.83 4.54 6.10
C ALA A 208 2.92 5.23 6.94
N VAL A 209 2.73 5.36 8.26
CA VAL A 209 3.75 5.94 9.17
C VAL A 209 5.02 5.08 9.18
N LYS A 210 4.90 3.75 9.31
CA LYS A 210 6.06 2.84 9.29
C LYS A 210 6.83 2.91 7.97
N LEU A 211 6.14 2.95 6.83
CA LEU A 211 6.75 3.12 5.51
C LEU A 211 7.49 4.46 5.39
N ALA A 212 6.89 5.55 5.88
CA ALA A 212 7.52 6.87 5.88
C ALA A 212 8.75 6.94 6.78
N MET A 213 8.75 6.27 7.94
CA MET A 213 9.92 6.17 8.82
C MET A 213 11.03 5.33 8.20
N ALA A 214 10.70 4.18 7.60
CA ALA A 214 11.68 3.32 6.93
C ALA A 214 12.36 4.03 5.74
N ALA A 215 11.61 4.85 4.99
CA ALA A 215 12.15 5.64 3.87
C ALA A 215 13.08 6.79 4.31
N GLN A 216 13.09 7.17 5.59
CA GLN A 216 14.00 8.18 6.16
C GLN A 216 15.25 7.56 6.82
N ALA A 217 15.35 6.22 6.86
CA ALA A 217 16.46 5.49 7.47
C ALA A 217 17.55 5.07 6.46
N PHE A 218 17.46 5.53 5.22
CA PHE A 218 18.35 5.27 4.08
C PHE A 218 18.71 6.58 3.37
#